data_AF-A0A5M6ZHM5-F1
#
_entry.id   AF-A0A5M6ZHM5-F1
#
_cell.length_a   1.000
_cell.length_b   1.000
_cell.length_c   1.000
_cell.angle_alpha   90.00
_cell.angle_beta   90.00
_cell.angle_gamma   90.00
#
_symmetry.space_group_name_H-M   'P 1'
#
loop_
_entity.id
_entity.type
_entity.pdbx_description
1 polymer ?
#
loop_
_entity_poly.entity_id
_entity_poly.type
_entity_poly.pdbx_seq_one_letter_code
_entity_poly.pdbx_strand_id
1 'polypeptide(L)'
;MAYSASNGGYARNAGKRWRGEDLAQLRALARKGAPVRLISLRLGRPDSAIRAKAGELGLTLSNAEPVIAPAPSRTLSRTPRRDIAPAMAPARAPQGDLFAHA
;
A
#
# COMPACT_ATOMS: atom_id res chain seq x y z
N MET A 1 -12.39 17.44 -13.83
CA MET A 1 -11.69 16.31 -13.18
C MET A 1 -11.74 16.51 -11.67
N ALA A 2 -12.60 15.77 -10.97
CA ALA A 2 -12.75 15.81 -9.52
C ALA A 2 -12.30 14.47 -8.93
N TYR A 3 -11.20 14.46 -8.17
CA TYR A 3 -10.84 13.31 -7.36
C TYR A 3 -11.65 13.40 -6.05
N SER A 4 -12.77 12.68 -6.01
CA SER A 4 -13.51 12.44 -4.77
C SER A 4 -12.83 11.30 -4.02
N ALA A 5 -12.13 11.60 -2.93
CA ALA A 5 -11.71 10.60 -1.97
C ALA A 5 -12.49 10.85 -0.68
N SER A 6 -13.57 10.09 -0.56
CA SER A 6 -14.37 9.84 0.63
C SER A 6 -13.48 9.46 1.82
N ASN A 7 -13.08 10.46 2.60
CA ASN A 7 -12.73 10.33 4.01
C ASN A 7 -12.77 11.74 4.59
N GLY A 8 -13.63 11.98 5.58
CA GLY A 8 -14.01 13.30 6.10
C GLY A 8 -12.90 14.19 6.68
N GLY A 9 -11.62 13.89 6.44
CA GLY A 9 -10.43 14.64 6.85
C GLY A 9 -9.86 15.62 5.81
N TYR A 10 -10.02 15.35 4.51
CA TYR A 10 -9.33 16.08 3.43
C TYR A 10 -9.94 17.43 3.05
N ALA A 11 -11.22 17.63 3.37
CA ALA A 11 -11.98 18.83 3.03
C ALA A 11 -12.64 19.48 4.26
N ARG A 12 -12.19 19.13 5.48
CA ARG A 12 -12.72 19.68 6.75
C ARG A 12 -12.79 21.19 6.76
N ASN A 13 -11.80 21.81 6.11
CA ASN A 13 -11.64 23.26 6.02
C ASN A 13 -11.73 23.76 4.57
N ALA A 14 -12.29 22.95 3.66
CA ALA A 14 -12.59 23.42 2.30
C ALA A 14 -13.58 24.58 2.37
N GLY A 15 -13.34 25.64 1.58
CA GLY A 15 -14.18 26.84 1.55
C GLY A 15 -14.09 27.75 2.79
N LYS A 16 -13.50 27.30 3.90
CA LYS A 16 -13.31 28.15 5.08
C LYS A 16 -12.23 29.19 4.84
N ARG A 17 -12.39 30.37 5.45
CA ARG A 17 -11.36 31.43 5.43
C ARG A 17 -10.03 30.93 6.01
N TRP A 18 -8.92 31.42 5.47
CA TRP A 18 -7.58 31.10 5.98
C TRP A 18 -7.33 31.81 7.30
N ARG A 19 -7.00 31.06 8.35
CA ARG A 19 -6.61 31.62 9.65
C ARG A 19 -5.10 31.90 9.68
N GLY A 20 -4.67 32.82 10.53
CA GLY A 20 -3.24 33.14 10.70
C GLY A 20 -2.40 31.92 11.06
N GLU A 21 -2.95 31.04 11.91
CA GLU A 21 -2.35 29.75 12.28
C GLU A 21 -2.18 28.82 11.08
N ASP A 22 -3.20 28.69 10.23
CA ASP A 22 -3.13 27.87 9.01
C ASP A 22 -1.99 28.36 8.09
N LEU A 23 -1.83 29.69 7.99
CA LEU A 23 -0.77 30.31 7.18
C LEU A 23 0.62 30.09 7.80
N ALA A 24 0.73 30.17 9.12
CA ALA A 24 1.98 29.89 9.82
C ALA A 24 2.40 28.42 9.64
N GLN A 25 1.46 27.49 9.76
CA GLN A 25 1.69 26.07 9.52
C GLN A 25 2.06 25.78 8.06
N LEU A 26 1.36 26.40 7.10
CA LEU A 26 1.69 26.28 5.67
C LEU A 26 3.13 26.73 5.40
N ARG A 27 3.54 27.89 5.92
CA ARG A 27 4.92 28.39 5.79
C ARG A 27 5.94 27.45 6.43
N ALA A 28 5.66 26.95 7.63
CA ALA A 28 6.57 26.05 8.33
C ALA A 28 6.76 24.71 7.58
N LEU A 29 5.69 24.16 7.01
CA LEU A 29 5.74 22.92 6.23
C LEU A 29 6.41 23.13 4.87
N ALA A 30 6.14 24.25 4.20
CA ALA A 30 6.79 24.62 2.94
C ALA A 30 8.31 24.75 3.11
N ARG A 31 8.76 25.42 4.19
CA ARG A 31 10.20 25.54 4.53
C ARG A 31 10.88 24.19 4.77
N LYS A 32 10.13 23.22 5.30
CA LYS A 32 10.62 21.84 5.50
C LYS A 32 10.63 21.01 4.21
N GLY A 33 10.20 21.58 3.08
CA GLY A 33 10.05 20.84 1.82
C GLY A 33 8.96 19.77 1.87
N ALA A 34 7.98 19.91 2.76
CA ALA A 34 6.92 18.92 2.92
C ALA A 34 6.10 18.78 1.62
N PRO A 35 5.70 17.54 1.26
CA PRO A 35 4.89 17.33 0.08
C PRO A 35 3.49 17.90 0.27
N VAL A 36 2.88 18.39 -0.81
CA VAL A 36 1.53 19.00 -0.83
C VAL A 36 0.51 18.10 -0.13
N ARG A 37 0.61 16.78 -0.33
CA ARG A 37 -0.30 15.80 0.25
C ARG A 37 -0.21 15.72 1.78
N LEU A 38 0.98 15.87 2.35
CA LEU A 38 1.16 15.90 3.80
C LEU A 38 0.61 17.20 4.38
N ILE A 39 0.79 18.31 3.67
CA ILE A 39 0.23 19.61 4.05
C ILE A 39 -1.31 19.56 4.03
N SER A 40 -1.91 18.94 3.01
CA SER A 40 -3.37 18.79 2.94
C SER A 40 -3.95 17.94 4.06
N LEU A 41 -3.27 16.87 4.44
CA LEU A 41 -3.63 16.06 5.61
C LEU A 41 -3.58 16.86 6.92
N ARG A 42 -2.53 17.65 7.13
CA ARG A 42 -2.35 18.47 8.33
C ARG A 42 -3.40 19.58 8.44
N LEU A 43 -3.60 20.35 7.36
CA LEU A 43 -4.50 21.50 7.34
C LEU A 43 -5.97 21.11 7.11
N GLY A 44 -6.25 19.89 6.63
CA GLY A 44 -7.58 19.45 6.24
C GLY A 44 -8.18 20.28 5.10
N ARG A 45 -7.32 20.77 4.19
CA ARG A 45 -7.68 21.58 3.03
C ARG A 45 -7.30 20.84 1.75
N PRO A 46 -8.05 20.99 0.65
CA PRO A 46 -7.75 20.32 -0.61
C PRO A 46 -6.43 20.82 -1.20
N ASP A 47 -5.74 19.94 -1.93
CA ASP A 47 -4.43 20.20 -2.53
C ASP A 47 -4.47 21.44 -3.46
N SER A 48 -5.59 21.65 -4.18
CA SER A 48 -5.80 22.82 -5.04
C SER A 48 -5.79 24.14 -4.26
N ALA A 49 -6.48 24.19 -3.11
CA ALA A 49 -6.51 25.38 -2.26
C ALA A 49 -5.13 25.67 -1.65
N ILE A 50 -4.36 24.64 -1.31
CA ILE A 50 -3.00 24.79 -0.80
C ILE A 50 -2.06 25.33 -1.88
N ARG A 51 -2.14 24.80 -3.11
CA ARG A 51 -1.34 25.31 -4.23
C ARG A 51 -1.67 26.77 -4.55
N ALA A 52 -2.96 27.10 -4.61
CA ALA A 52 -3.41 28.48 -4.83
C ALA A 52 -2.85 29.41 -3.73
N LYS A 53 -3.00 29.02 -2.46
CA LYS A 53 -2.53 29.85 -1.36
C LYS A 53 -1.02 29.96 -1.27
N ALA A 54 -0.29 28.88 -1.58
CA ALA A 54 1.16 28.92 -1.65
C ALA A 54 1.65 29.83 -2.78
N GLY A 55 0.98 29.81 -3.94
CA GLY A 55 1.24 30.74 -5.04
C GLY A 55 1.04 32.20 -4.62
N GLU A 56 -0.07 32.52 -3.95
CA GLU A 56 -0.33 33.86 -3.40
C GLU A 56 0.75 34.32 -2.39
N LEU A 57 1.35 33.37 -1.66
CA LEU A 57 2.38 33.65 -0.65
C LEU A 57 3.81 33.57 -1.19
N GLY A 58 4.00 33.23 -2.48
CA GLY A 58 5.31 33.01 -3.08
C GLY A 58 6.08 31.82 -2.49
N LEU A 59 5.38 30.79 -1.99
CA LEU A 59 5.98 29.60 -1.40
C LEU A 59 6.18 28.50 -2.45
N THR A 60 7.39 27.96 -2.53
CA THR A 60 7.69 26.79 -3.34
C THR A 60 7.31 25.52 -2.58
N LEU A 61 6.40 24.73 -3.13
CA LEU A 61 5.98 23.45 -2.57
C LEU A 61 6.63 22.29 -3.33
N SER A 62 7.10 21.28 -2.60
CA SER A 62 7.57 20.04 -3.23
C SER A 62 6.37 19.23 -3.74
N ASN A 63 6.35 18.97 -5.04
CA ASN A 63 5.43 18.01 -5.63
C ASN A 63 6.04 16.61 -5.54
N ALA A 64 6.22 16.09 -4.33
CA ALA A 64 6.58 14.68 -4.21
C ALA A 64 5.35 13.87 -4.66
N GLU A 65 5.52 13.15 -5.77
CA GLU A 65 4.61 12.09 -6.19
C GLU A 65 4.29 11.22 -4.96
N PRO A 66 3.03 10.80 -4.77
CA PRO A 66 2.72 9.84 -3.73
C PRO A 66 3.64 8.64 -3.93
N VAL A 67 4.43 8.30 -2.91
CA VAL A 67 5.23 7.08 -2.93
C VAL A 67 4.22 5.94 -2.97
N ILE A 68 3.87 5.47 -4.17
CA ILE A 68 3.11 4.25 -4.39
C ILE A 68 4.04 3.18 -3.84
N ALA A 69 3.71 2.64 -2.67
CA ALA A 69 4.44 1.51 -2.13
C ALA A 69 4.51 0.45 -3.25
N PRO A 70 5.69 -0.11 -3.56
CA PRO A 70 5.78 -1.15 -4.57
C PRO A 70 4.76 -2.24 -4.20
N ALA A 71 4.09 -2.80 -5.22
CA ALA A 71 3.08 -3.82 -4.99
C ALA A 71 3.64 -4.89 -4.03
N PRO A 72 2.87 -5.31 -3.00
CA PRO A 72 3.38 -6.30 -2.06
C PRO A 72 3.80 -7.52 -2.85
N SER A 73 5.05 -7.96 -2.68
CA SER A 73 5.53 -9.20 -3.27
C SER A 73 4.64 -10.33 -2.76
N ARG A 74 3.67 -10.77 -3.59
CA ARG A 74 2.81 -11.92 -3.28
C ARG A 74 3.63 -13.19 -3.47
N THR A 75 4.70 -13.37 -2.70
CA THR A 75 5.45 -14.62 -2.64
C THR A 75 4.73 -15.59 -1.72
N LEU A 76 3.53 -16.02 -2.14
CA LEU A 76 2.91 -17.25 -1.68
C LEU A 76 3.00 -18.26 -2.82
N SER A 77 4.22 -18.66 -3.16
CA SER A 77 4.42 -19.94 -3.85
C SER A 77 4.12 -21.03 -2.83
N ARG A 78 2.84 -21.39 -2.71
CA ARG A 78 2.41 -22.58 -1.99
C ARG A 78 2.91 -23.77 -2.79
N THR A 79 4.16 -24.15 -2.60
CA THR A 79 4.69 -25.41 -3.10
C THR A 79 3.76 -26.49 -2.55
N PRO A 80 3.03 -27.25 -3.38
CA PRO A 80 2.29 -28.39 -2.86
C PRO A 80 3.35 -29.31 -2.25
N ARG A 81 3.28 -29.50 -0.94
CA ARG A 81 4.04 -30.52 -0.24
C ARG A 81 3.64 -31.84 -0.92
N ARG A 82 4.50 -32.35 -1.79
CA ARG A 82 4.42 -33.73 -2.28
C ARG A 82 4.71 -34.58 -1.05
N ASP A 83 3.69 -34.77 -0.22
CA ASP A 83 3.72 -35.82 0.77
C ASP A 83 3.81 -37.12 -0.01
N ILE A 84 4.99 -37.70 0.13
CA ILE A 84 5.47 -38.95 -0.42
C ILE A 84 4.40 -40.02 -0.18
N ALA A 85 3.72 -40.45 -1.24
CA ALA A 85 2.97 -41.70 -1.19
C ALA A 85 4.00 -42.83 -0.94
N PRO A 86 3.86 -43.66 0.10
CA PRO A 86 4.74 -44.80 0.27
C PRO A 86 4.50 -45.74 -0.92
N ALA A 87 5.59 -46.08 -1.61
CA ALA A 87 5.59 -47.09 -2.64
C ALA A 87 5.09 -48.42 -2.02
N MET A 88 3.85 -48.79 -2.33
CA MET A 88 3.37 -50.15 -2.11
C MET A 88 4.24 -51.06 -2.98
N ALA A 89 5.20 -51.74 -2.36
CA ALA A 89 6.03 -52.74 -3.02
C ALA A 89 5.13 -53.89 -3.53
N PRO A 90 5.44 -54.48 -4.70
CA PRO A 90 4.59 -55.49 -5.31
C PRO A 90 4.61 -56.79 -4.51
N ALA A 91 3.46 -57.44 -4.41
CA ALA A 91 3.33 -58.81 -3.91
C ALA A 91 4.21 -59.75 -4.76
N ARG A 92 5.36 -60.12 -4.21
CA ARG A 92 6.21 -61.18 -4.75
C ARG A 92 5.52 -62.51 -4.46
N ALA A 93 4.95 -63.12 -5.49
CA ALA A 93 4.45 -64.49 -5.44
C ALA A 93 5.56 -65.43 -4.93
N PRO A 94 5.26 -66.38 -4.03
CA PRO A 94 6.17 -67.50 -3.82
C PRO A 94 6.07 -68.43 -5.03
N GLN A 95 7.13 -68.45 -5.85
CA GLN A 95 7.40 -69.54 -6.78
C GLN A 95 8.12 -70.66 -6.04
N GLY A 96 7.60 -71.88 -6.22
CA GLY A 96 8.26 -73.15 -5.95
C GLY A 96 8.04 -73.69 -4.53
N ASP A 97 7.87 -74.99 -4.31
CA ASP A 97 7.82 -76.11 -5.25
C ASP A 97 7.49 -77.37 -4.42
N LEU A 98 6.93 -78.39 -5.10
CA LEU A 98 7.24 -79.81 -4.92
C LEU A 98 7.26 -80.37 -3.48
N PHE A 99 6.20 -81.07 -3.07
CA PHE A 99 6.34 -82.42 -2.48
C PHE A 99 4.99 -83.15 -2.54
N ALA A 100 4.87 -84.02 -3.53
CA ALA A 100 3.96 -85.15 -3.51
C ALA A 100 4.37 -86.10 -2.39
N HIS A 101 3.43 -86.53 -1.54
CA HIS A 101 3.46 -87.81 -0.80
C HIS A 101 2.13 -88.03 -0.07
N ALA A 102 1.33 -88.99 -0.56
CA ALA A 102 0.63 -90.06 0.17
C ALA A 102 -0.51 -90.61 -0.70
#